data_AF-A0A9P7UZF2-F1
#
_entry.id   AF-A0A9P7UZF2-F1
#
_cell.length_a   1.000
_cell.length_b   1.000
_cell.length_c   1.000
_cell.angle_alpha   90.00
_cell.angle_beta   90.00
_cell.angle_gamma   90.00
#
_symmetry.space_group_name_H-M   'P 1'
#
loop_
_entity.id
_entity.type
_entity.pdbx_description
1 polymer ?
#
loop_
_entity_poly.entity_id
_entity_poly.type
_entity_poly.pdbx_seq_one_letter_code
_entity_poly.pdbx_strand_id
1 'polypeptide(L)'
;MSITSVGSIYVPNDSRTQEICLNRCKHLPHRRPTRTTMPVPWEALIPFGLVTFFFGVSGTLLNVSTRAQNLGKPLRYNIDNWDEMMMRRDDQLTGHRRGQRVRPHTSFQRGL
;
A
#
# COMPACT_ATOMS: atom_id res chain seq x y z
N MET A 1 0.83 -6.56 -50.66
CA MET A 1 0.02 -6.20 -49.47
C MET A 1 -1.42 -6.52 -49.82
N SER A 2 -1.85 -7.75 -49.54
CA SER A 2 -2.70 -8.12 -48.39
C SER A 2 -4.09 -8.42 -48.99
N ILE A 3 -4.72 -9.58 -48.78
CA ILE A 3 -5.68 -9.79 -47.69
C ILE A 3 -6.19 -11.25 -47.77
N THR A 4 -6.00 -11.97 -46.65
CA THR A 4 -6.80 -13.06 -46.06
C THR A 4 -7.03 -14.38 -46.80
N SER A 5 -6.21 -15.36 -46.44
CA SER A 5 -6.61 -16.77 -46.31
C SER A 5 -7.64 -16.88 -45.19
N VAL A 6 -8.91 -17.07 -45.54
CA VAL A 6 -9.96 -17.44 -44.58
C VAL A 6 -10.03 -18.97 -44.59
N GLY A 7 -9.36 -19.58 -43.60
CA GLY A 7 -9.50 -20.99 -43.31
C GLY A 7 -10.95 -21.30 -42.94
N SER A 8 -11.68 -21.88 -43.88
CA SER A 8 -13.04 -22.39 -43.65
C SER A 8 -12.97 -23.59 -42.71
N ILE A 9 -13.50 -23.44 -41.51
CA ILE A 9 -13.75 -24.53 -40.58
C ILE A 9 -14.94 -25.31 -41.13
N TYR A 10 -14.68 -26.33 -41.95
CA TYR A 10 -15.71 -27.25 -42.41
C TYR A 10 -16.19 -28.10 -41.22
N VAL A 11 -17.38 -27.80 -40.69
CA VAL A 11 -18.04 -28.62 -39.67
C VAL A 11 -18.85 -29.70 -40.39
N PRO A 12 -18.46 -30.98 -40.31
CA PRO A 12 -19.18 -32.05 -41.00
C PRO A 12 -20.57 -32.26 -40.37
N ASN A 13 -21.62 -32.13 -41.19
CA ASN A 13 -23.03 -32.32 -40.83
C ASN A 13 -23.49 -33.73 -41.25
N ASP A 14 -22.72 -34.75 -40.87
CA ASP A 14 -23.09 -36.15 -41.06
C ASP A 14 -23.08 -36.85 -39.70
N SER A 15 -24.21 -37.44 -39.32
CA SER A 15 -24.40 -38.11 -38.03
C SER A 15 -23.39 -39.22 -37.80
N ARG A 16 -22.94 -39.89 -38.88
CA ARG A 16 -21.87 -40.91 -38.81
C ARG A 16 -20.50 -40.32 -38.47
N THR A 17 -20.18 -39.13 -38.97
CA THR A 17 -18.90 -38.47 -38.65
C THR A 17 -18.87 -37.92 -37.22
N GLN A 18 -20.01 -37.48 -36.68
CA GLN A 18 -20.10 -37.03 -35.29
C GLN A 18 -19.86 -38.17 -34.30
N GLU A 19 -20.38 -39.38 -34.56
CA GLU A 19 -20.12 -40.54 -33.71
C GLU A 19 -18.66 -40.99 -33.75
N ILE A 20 -17.98 -40.93 -34.89
CA ILE A 20 -16.55 -41.25 -35.00
C ILE A 20 -15.71 -40.27 -34.17
N CYS A 21 -16.01 -38.97 -34.25
CA CYS A 21 -15.33 -37.95 -33.45
C CYS A 21 -15.61 -38.13 -31.94
N LEU A 22 -16.86 -38.41 -31.55
CA LEU A 22 -17.23 -38.67 -30.16
C LEU A 22 -16.56 -39.94 -29.61
N ASN A 23 -16.51 -41.00 -30.41
CA ASN A 23 -15.88 -42.27 -30.05
C ASN A 23 -14.34 -42.15 -29.98
N ARG A 24 -13.73 -41.27 -30.79
CA ARG A 24 -12.31 -40.91 -30.69
C ARG A 24 -12.01 -40.06 -29.45
N CYS A 25 -12.94 -39.19 -29.03
CA CYS A 25 -12.81 -38.44 -27.79
C CYS A 25 -12.89 -39.31 -26.53
N LYS A 26 -13.56 -40.47 -26.56
CA LYS A 26 -13.63 -41.40 -25.42
C LYS A 26 -12.30 -42.10 -25.10
N HIS A 27 -11.37 -42.13 -26.06
CA HIS A 27 -10.02 -42.71 -25.88
C HIS A 27 -8.96 -41.67 -25.50
N LEU A 28 -9.33 -40.39 -25.36
CA LEU A 28 -8.42 -39.40 -24.80
C LEU A 28 -8.33 -39.65 -23.28
N PRO A 29 -7.11 -39.85 -22.73
CA PRO A 29 -6.96 -39.95 -21.30
C PRO A 29 -7.51 -38.68 -20.66
N HIS A 30 -8.50 -38.84 -19.79
CA HIS A 30 -9.09 -37.77 -19.00
C HIS A 30 -7.96 -37.11 -18.19
N ARG A 31 -7.37 -36.02 -18.68
CA ARG A 31 -6.48 -35.19 -17.87
C ARG A 31 -7.35 -34.58 -16.80
N ARG A 32 -7.35 -35.20 -15.62
CA ARG A 32 -7.91 -34.59 -14.42
C ARG A 32 -7.16 -33.26 -14.24
N PRO A 33 -7.83 -32.11 -14.11
CA PRO A 33 -7.15 -30.91 -13.66
C PRO A 33 -6.64 -31.21 -12.26
N THR A 34 -5.34 -31.47 -12.14
CA THR A 34 -4.68 -31.45 -10.84
C THR A 34 -4.85 -30.03 -10.33
N ARG A 35 -5.84 -29.82 -9.46
CA ARG A 35 -5.89 -28.63 -8.62
C ARG A 35 -4.79 -28.81 -7.58
N THR A 36 -3.54 -28.64 -8.01
CA THR A 36 -2.51 -28.13 -7.12
C THR A 36 -3.02 -26.76 -6.72
N THR A 37 -3.46 -26.62 -5.47
CA THR A 37 -3.30 -25.34 -4.79
C THR A 37 -1.85 -24.94 -5.06
N MET A 38 -1.61 -23.86 -5.81
CA MET A 38 -0.27 -23.30 -5.93
C MET A 38 -0.14 -22.39 -4.70
N PRO A 39 0.35 -22.89 -3.54
CA PRO A 39 0.63 -21.99 -2.43
C PRO A 39 1.60 -20.93 -2.95
N VAL A 40 1.36 -19.69 -2.52
CA VAL A 40 2.16 -18.54 -2.96
C VAL A 40 3.65 -18.85 -2.77
N PRO A 41 4.49 -18.64 -3.81
CA PRO A 41 5.92 -18.87 -3.70
C PRO A 41 6.50 -17.92 -2.66
N TRP A 42 7.06 -18.47 -1.58
CA TRP A 42 7.58 -17.72 -0.44
C TRP A 42 8.83 -16.89 -0.82
N GLU A 43 9.52 -17.29 -1.87
CA GLU A 43 10.66 -16.60 -2.47
C GLU A 43 10.27 -15.20 -2.96
N ALA A 44 9.02 -15.04 -3.40
CA ALA A 44 8.49 -13.72 -3.78
C ALA A 44 8.23 -12.82 -2.56
N LEU A 45 8.09 -13.38 -1.34
CA LEU A 45 7.82 -12.59 -0.13
C LEU A 45 9.07 -11.92 0.44
N ILE A 46 10.27 -12.39 0.09
CA ILE A 46 11.54 -11.81 0.56
C ILE A 46 11.70 -10.35 0.11
N PRO A 47 11.59 -10.01 -1.19
CA PRO A 47 11.72 -8.62 -1.62
C PRO A 47 10.61 -7.73 -1.05
N PHE A 48 9.37 -8.22 -0.97
CA PHE A 48 8.26 -7.44 -0.38
C PHE A 48 8.45 -7.24 1.12
N GLY A 49 8.89 -8.25 1.86
CA GLY A 49 9.18 -8.16 3.29
C GLY A 49 10.30 -7.15 3.57
N LEU A 50 11.35 -7.14 2.74
CA LEU A 50 12.45 -6.18 2.86
C LEU A 50 11.97 -4.74 2.63
N VAL A 51 11.17 -4.52 1.57
CA VAL A 51 10.58 -3.21 1.28
C VAL A 51 9.69 -2.77 2.44
N THR A 52 8.74 -3.61 2.87
CA THR A 52 7.87 -3.31 4.01
C THR A 52 8.65 -3.02 5.28
N PHE A 53 9.74 -3.75 5.54
CA PHE A 53 10.60 -3.51 6.68
C PHE A 53 11.24 -2.13 6.62
N PHE A 54 11.90 -1.77 5.51
CA PHE A 54 12.54 -0.46 5.40
C PHE A 54 11.54 0.69 5.40
N PHE A 55 10.36 0.53 4.76
CA PHE A 55 9.28 1.51 4.86
C PHE A 55 8.75 1.65 6.29
N GLY A 56 8.61 0.54 7.03
CA GLY A 56 8.21 0.53 8.43
C GLY A 56 9.24 1.21 9.34
N VAL A 57 10.53 0.90 9.16
CA VAL A 57 11.64 1.54 9.89
C VAL A 57 11.66 3.03 9.60
N SER A 58 11.55 3.43 8.33
CA SER A 58 11.55 4.85 7.94
C SER A 58 10.36 5.61 8.53
N GLY A 59 9.16 5.02 8.48
CA GLY A 59 7.95 5.62 9.05
C GLY A 59 8.02 5.77 10.57
N THR A 60 8.50 4.73 11.27
CA THR A 60 8.67 4.79 12.73
C THR A 60 9.76 5.78 13.13
N LEU A 61 10.87 5.83 12.40
CA LEU A 61 11.97 6.77 12.64
C LEU A 61 11.50 8.22 12.51
N LEU A 62 10.74 8.55 11.47
CA LEU A 62 10.18 9.89 11.28
C LEU A 62 9.15 10.27 12.35
N ASN A 63 8.30 9.32 12.77
CA ASN A 63 7.33 9.57 13.84
C ASN A 63 8.03 9.82 15.19
N VAL A 64 9.08 9.05 15.50
CA VAL A 64 9.83 9.23 16.75
C VAL A 64 10.63 10.53 16.75
N SER A 65 11.34 10.84 15.65
CA SER A 65 12.14 12.06 15.56
C SER A 65 11.29 13.32 15.69
N THR A 66 10.13 13.33 15.03
CA THR A 66 9.21 14.46 15.12
C THR A 66 8.56 14.59 16.50
N ARG A 67 8.23 13.48 17.16
CA ARG A 67 7.76 13.53 18.56
C ARG A 67 8.82 14.04 19.52
N ALA A 68 10.08 13.63 19.33
CA ALA A 68 11.19 14.10 20.17
C ALA A 68 11.35 15.62 20.09
N GLN A 69 11.24 16.20 18.90
CA GLN A 69 11.31 17.66 18.70
C GLN A 69 10.12 18.42 19.29
N ASN A 70 8.95 17.78 19.37
CA ASN A 70 7.72 18.40 19.88
C ASN A 70 7.48 18.11 21.38
N LEU A 71 8.54 17.91 22.18
CA LEU A 71 8.46 17.57 23.62
C LEU A 71 7.58 16.34 23.91
N GLY A 72 7.57 15.36 23.00
CA GLY A 72 6.75 14.15 23.07
C GLY A 72 5.31 14.31 22.58
N LYS A 73 4.88 15.51 22.19
CA LYS A 73 3.52 15.76 21.68
C LYS A 73 3.42 15.34 20.21
N PRO A 74 2.24 14.87 19.74
CA PRO A 74 2.04 14.55 18.34
C PRO A 74 2.12 15.80 17.46
N LEU A 75 2.40 15.61 16.17
CA LEU A 75 2.35 16.70 15.19
C LEU A 75 0.95 17.29 15.11
N ARG A 76 0.90 18.61 14.88
CA ARG A 76 -0.36 19.30 14.57
C ARG A 76 -0.46 19.47 13.05
N TYR A 77 -1.57 19.00 12.50
CA TYR A 77 -1.91 19.16 11.08
C TYR A 77 -2.90 20.31 10.92
N ASN A 78 -3.01 20.87 9.71
CA ASN A 78 -3.99 21.92 9.37
C ASN A 78 -3.95 23.14 10.31
N ILE A 79 -2.75 23.66 10.55
CA ILE A 79 -2.53 24.88 11.34
C ILE A 79 -3.10 26.07 10.55
N ASP A 80 -4.08 26.76 11.13
CA ASP A 80 -4.62 28.00 10.57
C ASP A 80 -3.80 29.24 10.99
N ASN A 81 -4.14 30.39 10.42
CA ASN A 81 -3.43 31.64 10.72
C ASN A 81 -3.54 32.03 12.20
N TRP A 82 -4.68 31.74 12.83
CA TRP A 82 -4.90 32.02 14.24
C TRP A 82 -4.00 31.14 15.12
N ASP A 83 -3.93 29.87 14.79
CA ASP A 83 -3.10 28.86 15.41
C ASP A 83 -1.62 29.19 15.29
N GLU A 84 -1.19 29.75 14.17
CA GLU A 84 0.18 30.25 14.01
C GLU A 84 0.45 31.44 14.95
N MET A 85 -0.48 32.39 15.06
CA MET A 85 -0.37 33.52 16.00
C MET A 85 -0.31 33.04 17.46
N MET A 86 -1.11 32.05 17.82
CA MET A 86 -1.10 31.45 19.16
C MET A 86 0.19 30.69 19.45
N MET A 87 0.72 29.91 18.50
CA MET A 87 2.00 29.23 18.68
C MET A 87 3.16 30.22 18.83
N ARG A 88 3.15 31.35 18.10
CA ARG A 88 4.16 32.41 18.28
C ARG A 88 4.06 33.07 19.66
N ARG A 89 2.84 33.32 20.14
CA ARG A 89 2.60 33.81 21.51
C ARG A 89 3.13 32.83 22.56
N ASP A 90 2.84 31.55 22.41
CA ASP A 90 3.30 30.51 23.35
C ASP A 90 4.83 30.37 23.35
N ASP A 91 5.47 30.50 22.18
CA ASP A 91 6.93 30.52 22.06
C ASP A 91 7.54 31.69 22.83
N GLN A 92 6.94 32.89 22.77
CA GLN A 92 7.36 34.05 23.56
C GLN A 92 7.16 33.85 25.08
N LEU A 93 6.13 33.13 25.49
CA LEU A 93 5.82 32.89 26.92
C LEU A 93 6.62 31.76 27.54
N THR A 94 7.00 30.76 26.73
CA THR A 94 7.58 29.52 27.22
C THR A 94 9.00 29.24 26.74
N GLY A 95 9.45 29.93 25.69
CA GLY A 95 10.72 29.70 24.99
C GLY A 95 10.68 28.51 24.04
N HIS A 96 9.50 27.90 23.82
CA HIS A 96 9.36 26.75 22.94
C HIS A 96 7.96 26.70 22.30
N ARG A 97 7.88 26.53 20.97
CA ARG A 97 6.62 26.45 20.20
C ARG A 97 5.58 25.43 20.68
N ARG A 98 5.99 24.44 21.50
CA ARG A 98 5.11 23.40 22.09
C ARG A 98 5.02 23.47 23.61
N GLY A 99 5.57 24.51 24.24
CA GLY A 99 5.51 24.70 25.68
C GLY A 99 4.11 25.15 26.10
N GLN A 100 3.50 24.43 27.05
CA GLN A 100 2.26 24.86 27.69
C GLN A 100 2.57 25.36 29.09
N ARG A 101 1.99 26.50 29.48
CA ARG A 101 2.06 27.03 30.84
C ARG A 101 0.66 27.43 31.30
N VAL A 102 0.28 27.00 32.51
CA VAL A 102 -1.02 27.26 33.14
C VAL A 102 -0.97 28.44 34.12
N ARG A 103 0.19 29.09 34.28
CA ARG A 103 0.35 30.12 35.32
C ARG A 103 -0.59 31.30 35.08
N PRO A 104 -1.34 31.76 36.10
CA PRO A 104 -2.33 32.82 35.97
C PRO A 104 -1.72 34.22 35.77
N HIS A 105 -0.45 34.39 36.16
CA HIS A 105 0.34 35.60 35.94
C HIS A 105 1.51 35.26 35.00
N THR A 106 1.72 36.09 33.98
CA THR A 106 2.83 35.94 33.05
C THR A 106 4.12 36.38 33.74
N SER A 107 5.00 35.45 34.11
CA SER A 107 6.39 35.80 34.40
C SER A 107 7.12 35.93 33.07
N PHE A 108 7.25 37.17 32.57
CA PHE A 108 8.12 37.48 31.44
C PHE A 108 9.56 37.16 31.84
N GLN A 109 10.00 35.93 31.60
CA GLN A 109 11.38 35.49 31.81
C GLN A 109 12.21 36.06 30.67
N ARG A 110 12.59 37.34 30.80
CA ARG A 110 13.63 37.96 29.99
C ARG A 110 14.95 37.34 30.45
N GLY A 111 15.41 36.30 29.75
CA GLY A 111 16.75 35.75 29.91
C GLY A 111 17.76 36.62 29.16
N LEU A 112 18.87 36.92 29.85
CA LEU A 112 20.12 37.47 29.34
C LEU A 112 20.65 36.71 28.11
#